data_AF-A0A0Q9WE10-F1
#
_entry.id   AF-A0A0Q9WE10-F1
#
_cell.length_a   1.000
_cell.length_b   1.000
_cell.length_c   1.000
_cell.angle_alpha   90.00
_cell.angle_beta   90.00
_cell.angle_gamma   90.00
#
_symmetry.space_group_name_H-M   'P 1'
#
loop_
_entity.id
_entity.type
_entity.pdbx_description
1 polymer ?
#
loop_
_entity_poly.entity_id
_entity_poly.type
_entity_poly.pdbx_seq_one_letter_code
_entity_poly.pdbx_strand_id
1 'polypeptide(L)'
;MLALRFRLLRPLHSSCCNFKRNLTHKNLLELSERGFFQSIFPDTAAPKLKELFERSAQTIYAGFDPTADSLHVGNLLVIMGLLHCQRAGHKPIALVGGATGLIGDPSGRKTERNQLGESVLDANLQAIERQLRKVFKNHEDCLWDTRKNRSPLAPLTIVNNAEWYANLNLIDFVANMGRHFRMGSMLSRSSVQSRLESEDGMSFTEFTYQIFQAYDWLHLLRKHNCCFQMGGSDQMGNLMTGHELISRVERNREVFGMTLPIVTNEEGDKFGKSAGNAWRSS
;
A
#
# COMPACT_ATOMS: atom_id res chain seq x y z
N MET A 1 46.56 -21.45 -34.72
CA MET A 1 46.04 -20.08 -34.46
C MET A 1 44.63 -20.24 -33.90
N LEU A 2 44.29 -19.49 -32.85
CA LEU A 2 43.08 -19.52 -32.01
C LEU A 2 42.97 -20.61 -30.93
N ALA A 3 43.40 -20.24 -29.72
CA ALA A 3 43.01 -20.88 -28.47
C ALA A 3 41.74 -20.19 -27.93
N LEU A 4 40.65 -20.94 -27.77
CA LEU A 4 39.48 -20.52 -27.00
C LEU A 4 39.85 -20.41 -25.52
N ARG A 5 39.75 -19.22 -24.94
CA ARG A 5 39.82 -19.02 -23.49
C ARG A 5 38.43 -19.20 -22.87
N PHE A 6 38.25 -20.29 -22.14
CA PHE A 6 37.25 -20.42 -21.09
C PHE A 6 37.42 -19.27 -20.07
N ARG A 7 36.43 -18.39 -19.97
CA ARG A 7 36.21 -17.51 -18.82
C ARG A 7 34.82 -17.77 -18.28
N LEU A 8 34.68 -18.90 -17.59
CA LEU A 8 33.56 -19.16 -16.69
C LEU A 8 34.00 -18.77 -15.26
N LEU A 9 33.10 -18.07 -14.58
CA LEU A 9 33.06 -17.85 -13.12
C LEU A 9 34.15 -16.93 -12.55
N ARG A 10 33.90 -15.61 -12.61
CA ARG A 10 34.42 -14.69 -11.58
C ARG A 10 33.48 -14.75 -10.36
N PRO A 11 34.00 -14.92 -9.14
CA PRO A 11 33.18 -14.80 -7.95
C PRO A 11 32.66 -13.36 -7.84
N LEU A 12 31.36 -13.21 -7.58
CA LEU A 12 30.74 -11.94 -7.18
C LEU A 12 31.21 -11.59 -5.77
N HIS A 13 32.46 -11.14 -5.66
CA HIS A 13 32.94 -10.45 -4.48
C HIS A 13 33.52 -9.11 -4.91
N SER A 14 33.12 -8.07 -4.19
CA SER A 14 33.54 -6.67 -4.32
C SER A 14 33.10 -5.94 -5.60
N SER A 15 31.91 -5.34 -5.53
CA SER A 15 31.58 -3.98 -6.03
C SER A 15 30.07 -3.80 -5.99
N CYS A 16 29.49 -3.73 -4.78
CA CYS A 16 28.22 -3.04 -4.65
C CYS A 16 28.55 -1.57 -4.92
N CYS A 17 28.32 -1.10 -6.15
CA CYS A 17 28.40 0.32 -6.48
C CYS A 17 27.68 1.08 -5.36
N ASN A 18 28.37 2.04 -4.73
CA ASN A 18 27.83 2.90 -3.67
C ASN A 18 26.68 3.74 -4.25
N PHE A 19 25.51 3.14 -4.44
CA PHE A 19 24.29 3.77 -4.94
C PHE A 19 23.61 4.49 -3.78
N LYS A 20 24.35 5.44 -3.21
CA LYS A 20 23.86 6.30 -2.16
C LYS A 20 22.99 7.40 -2.75
N ARG A 21 21.81 7.60 -2.17
CA ARG A 21 20.85 8.60 -2.64
C ARG A 21 20.61 9.68 -1.58
N ASN A 22 20.31 10.90 -2.04
CA ASN A 22 20.06 12.07 -1.20
C ASN A 22 18.56 12.36 -1.04
N LEU A 23 18.23 13.23 -0.07
CA LEU A 23 16.93 13.86 0.07
C LEU A 23 16.64 14.73 -1.16
N THR A 24 15.58 14.42 -1.90
CA THR A 24 15.11 15.30 -2.99
C THR A 24 13.59 15.27 -3.09
N HIS A 25 12.95 16.40 -2.81
CA HIS A 25 11.50 16.61 -3.01
C HIS A 25 11.08 16.40 -4.49
N LYS A 26 12.00 16.69 -5.42
CA LYS A 26 11.82 16.45 -6.86
C LYS A 26 11.57 14.99 -7.23
N ASN A 27 12.01 14.02 -6.41
CA ASN A 27 11.88 12.61 -6.74
C ASN A 27 10.42 12.17 -6.91
N LEU A 28 9.47 12.67 -6.11
CA LEU A 28 8.09 12.16 -6.18
C LEU A 28 7.36 12.63 -7.44
N LEU A 29 7.61 13.87 -7.86
CA LEU A 29 7.03 14.41 -9.09
C LEU A 29 7.70 13.78 -10.32
N GLU A 30 9.03 13.62 -10.29
CA GLU A 30 9.77 12.89 -11.34
C GLU A 30 9.32 11.42 -11.43
N LEU A 31 8.94 10.78 -10.32
CA LEU A 31 8.38 9.43 -10.33
C LEU A 31 7.03 9.38 -11.04
N SER A 32 6.20 10.42 -10.92
CA SER A 32 4.97 10.55 -11.70
C SER A 32 5.28 10.62 -13.20
N GLU A 33 6.28 11.41 -13.59
CA GLU A 33 6.71 11.54 -14.99
C GLU A 33 7.30 10.23 -15.55
N ARG A 34 7.91 9.41 -14.69
CA ARG A 34 8.45 8.08 -15.04
C ARG A 34 7.40 6.97 -15.00
N GLY A 35 6.12 7.30 -14.82
CA GLY A 35 5.02 6.34 -14.81
C GLY A 35 4.95 5.47 -13.55
N PHE A 36 5.61 5.86 -12.46
CA PHE A 36 5.54 5.13 -11.20
C PHE A 36 4.19 5.29 -10.52
N PHE A 37 3.56 6.46 -10.63
CA PHE A 37 2.18 6.68 -10.24
C PHE A 37 1.29 6.53 -11.48
N GLN A 38 0.34 5.59 -11.43
CA GLN A 38 -0.62 5.38 -12.51
C GLN A 38 -1.70 6.47 -12.50
N SER A 39 -2.23 6.78 -11.32
CA SER A 39 -3.27 7.79 -11.17
C SER A 39 -3.26 8.39 -9.76
N ILE A 40 -3.67 9.66 -9.67
CA ILE A 40 -3.84 10.41 -8.43
C ILE A 40 -5.29 10.88 -8.40
N PHE A 41 -5.97 10.69 -7.27
CA PHE A 41 -7.36 11.10 -7.06
C PHE A 41 -7.47 12.08 -5.88
N PRO A 42 -8.34 13.11 -5.96
CA PRO A 42 -9.21 13.47 -7.07
C PRO A 42 -8.44 13.98 -8.30
N ASP A 43 -9.01 13.95 -9.50
CA ASP A 43 -8.33 14.34 -10.75
C ASP A 43 -7.83 15.80 -10.73
N THR A 44 -8.44 16.64 -9.89
CA THR A 44 -8.05 18.03 -9.64
C THR A 44 -6.83 18.17 -8.70
N ALA A 45 -6.32 17.07 -8.18
CA ALA A 45 -5.30 17.07 -7.14
C ALA A 45 -3.87 17.27 -7.69
N ALA A 46 -3.58 16.87 -8.93
CA ALA A 46 -2.21 16.88 -9.45
C ALA A 46 -1.48 18.24 -9.31
N PRO A 47 -2.10 19.40 -9.62
CA PRO A 47 -1.46 20.70 -9.38
C PRO A 47 -1.25 21.00 -7.88
N LYS A 48 -2.19 20.61 -7.02
CA LYS A 48 -2.14 20.83 -5.57
C LYS A 48 -1.10 19.94 -4.87
N LEU A 49 -0.88 18.71 -5.35
CA LEU A 49 0.10 17.80 -4.73
C LEU A 49 1.50 18.37 -4.74
N LYS A 50 1.89 19.00 -5.86
CA LYS A 50 3.20 19.64 -5.98
C LYS A 50 3.40 20.69 -4.89
N GLU A 51 2.41 21.57 -4.72
CA GLU A 51 2.44 22.59 -3.66
C GLU A 51 2.50 21.94 -2.27
N LEU A 52 1.67 20.92 -2.00
CA LEU A 52 1.62 20.27 -0.69
C LEU A 52 2.94 19.57 -0.32
N PHE A 53 3.57 18.88 -1.28
CA PHE A 53 4.84 18.18 -1.09
C PHE A 53 6.03 19.13 -0.97
N GLU A 54 5.99 20.30 -1.61
CA GLU A 54 7.00 21.34 -1.48
C GLU A 54 6.85 22.15 -0.18
N ARG A 55 5.61 22.36 0.28
CA ARG A 55 5.33 23.19 1.46
C ARG A 55 5.65 22.53 2.79
N SER A 56 5.34 21.23 2.93
CA SER A 56 5.50 20.54 4.22
C SER A 56 5.55 19.02 4.10
N ALA A 57 6.14 18.37 5.11
CA ALA A 57 6.16 16.91 5.20
C ALA A 57 4.73 16.36 5.35
N GLN A 58 4.32 15.52 4.40
CA GLN A 58 3.04 14.84 4.43
C GLN A 58 3.14 13.49 5.13
N THR A 59 2.01 12.95 5.59
CA THR A 59 1.90 11.58 6.09
C THR A 59 1.17 10.73 5.06
N ILE A 60 1.81 9.67 4.59
CA ILE A 60 1.30 8.76 3.55
C ILE A 60 1.22 7.36 4.15
N TYR A 61 0.08 6.67 3.97
CA TYR A 61 -0.03 5.27 4.35
C TYR A 61 -0.27 4.34 3.18
N ALA A 62 0.11 3.08 3.36
CA ALA A 62 -0.36 1.98 2.53
C ALA A 62 -0.77 0.79 3.42
N GLY A 63 -1.80 0.07 2.98
CA GLY A 63 -2.33 -1.12 3.66
C GLY A 63 -1.68 -2.40 3.17
N PHE A 64 -1.44 -3.34 4.08
CA PHE A 64 -0.86 -4.66 3.83
C PHE A 64 -1.70 -5.72 4.54
N ASP A 65 -2.47 -6.47 3.77
CA ASP A 65 -3.28 -7.58 4.32
C ASP A 65 -2.42 -8.85 4.49
N PRO A 66 -2.52 -9.55 5.64
CA PRO A 66 -1.74 -10.75 5.98
C PRO A 66 -2.19 -12.02 5.27
N THR A 67 -2.16 -11.98 3.94
CA THR A 67 -2.68 -13.08 3.10
C THR A 67 -1.76 -14.28 2.98
N ALA A 68 -0.47 -14.08 3.23
CA ALA A 68 0.57 -15.08 3.25
C ALA A 68 1.62 -14.68 4.28
N ASP A 69 2.52 -15.59 4.59
CA ASP A 69 3.67 -15.39 5.48
C ASP A 69 4.76 -14.48 4.87
N SER A 70 4.59 -14.08 3.61
CA SER A 70 5.55 -13.25 2.90
C SER A 70 4.95 -12.24 1.93
N LEU A 71 5.61 -11.09 1.83
CA LEU A 71 5.29 -10.04 0.87
C LEU A 71 5.70 -10.50 -0.54
N HIS A 72 4.79 -10.36 -1.51
CA HIS A 72 5.06 -10.68 -2.91
C HIS A 72 5.45 -9.43 -3.72
N VAL A 73 5.84 -9.59 -4.99
CA VAL A 73 6.21 -8.48 -5.90
C VAL A 73 5.15 -7.36 -5.96
N GLY A 74 3.86 -7.69 -5.92
CA GLY A 74 2.80 -6.66 -5.83
C GLY A 74 2.94 -5.73 -4.61
N ASN A 75 3.38 -6.25 -3.46
CA ASN A 75 3.62 -5.45 -2.26
C ASN A 75 4.93 -4.65 -2.38
N LEU A 76 5.91 -5.17 -3.13
CA LEU A 76 7.18 -4.49 -3.35
C LEU A 76 7.00 -3.12 -3.99
N LEU A 77 6.12 -2.97 -4.98
CA LEU A 77 5.85 -1.66 -5.58
C LEU A 77 5.32 -0.66 -4.57
N VAL A 78 4.36 -1.07 -3.74
CA VAL A 78 3.77 -0.25 -2.68
C VAL A 78 4.84 0.16 -1.66
N ILE A 79 5.68 -0.79 -1.23
CA ILE A 79 6.80 -0.54 -0.33
C ILE A 79 7.79 0.45 -0.95
N MET A 80 8.14 0.26 -2.23
CA MET A 80 9.01 1.19 -2.96
C MET A 80 8.42 2.60 -3.00
N GLY A 81 7.10 2.71 -3.19
CA GLY A 81 6.41 4.00 -3.12
C GLY A 81 6.55 4.66 -1.75
N LEU A 82 6.37 3.90 -0.66
CA LEU A 82 6.61 4.42 0.69
C LEU A 82 8.07 4.81 0.94
N LEU A 83 9.04 4.03 0.44
CA LEU A 83 10.47 4.38 0.53
C LEU A 83 10.80 5.66 -0.25
N HIS A 84 10.19 5.85 -1.42
CA HIS A 84 10.32 7.09 -2.19
C HIS A 84 9.71 8.28 -1.45
N CYS A 85 8.56 8.12 -0.80
CA CYS A 85 7.98 9.13 0.08
C CYS A 85 8.88 9.45 1.27
N GLN A 86 9.43 8.44 1.93
CA GLN A 86 10.37 8.60 3.05
C GLN A 86 11.60 9.43 2.63
N ARG A 87 12.16 9.12 1.45
CA ARG A 87 13.30 9.85 0.87
C ARG A 87 12.97 11.25 0.36
N ALA A 88 11.70 11.56 0.15
CA ALA A 88 11.22 12.91 -0.13
C ALA A 88 10.96 13.72 1.17
N GLY A 89 11.25 13.14 2.35
CA GLY A 89 11.06 13.80 3.64
C GLY A 89 9.64 13.66 4.20
N HIS A 90 8.83 12.76 3.66
CA HIS A 90 7.49 12.48 4.14
C HIS A 90 7.48 11.32 5.16
N LYS A 91 6.37 11.15 5.87
CA LYS A 91 6.20 10.18 6.95
C LYS A 91 5.43 8.95 6.45
N PRO A 92 6.09 7.81 6.22
CA PRO A 92 5.42 6.59 5.77
C PRO A 92 4.74 5.86 6.93
N ILE A 93 3.51 5.42 6.71
CA ILE A 93 2.77 4.51 7.58
C ILE A 93 2.53 3.20 6.81
N ALA A 94 2.90 2.07 7.40
CA ALA A 94 2.45 0.76 6.95
C ALA A 94 1.34 0.28 7.88
N LEU A 95 0.11 0.22 7.35
CA LEU A 95 -1.03 -0.35 8.07
C LEU A 95 -1.06 -1.86 7.78
N VAL A 96 -1.00 -2.67 8.83
CA VAL A 96 -1.13 -4.12 8.73
C VAL A 96 -2.58 -4.50 9.05
N GLY A 97 -3.19 -5.27 8.17
CA GLY A 97 -4.61 -5.59 8.19
C GLY A 97 -4.98 -6.73 9.13
N GLY A 98 -4.85 -6.56 10.43
CA GLY A 98 -5.26 -7.60 11.40
C GLY A 98 -6.76 -7.89 11.41
N ALA A 99 -7.60 -6.85 11.33
CA ALA A 99 -9.05 -7.01 11.20
C ALA A 99 -9.47 -7.24 9.74
N THR A 100 -8.96 -6.44 8.81
CA THR A 100 -9.31 -6.54 7.37
C THR A 100 -8.84 -7.86 6.76
N GLY A 101 -7.77 -8.46 7.27
CA GLY A 101 -7.28 -9.76 6.85
C GLY A 101 -8.25 -10.91 7.14
N LEU A 102 -9.13 -10.78 8.14
CA LEU A 102 -10.22 -11.72 8.44
C LEU A 102 -11.40 -11.59 7.46
N ILE A 103 -11.63 -10.39 6.95
CA ILE A 103 -12.71 -10.07 6.01
C ILE A 103 -12.31 -10.50 4.60
N GLY A 104 -11.13 -10.06 4.15
CA GLY A 104 -10.58 -10.33 2.83
C GLY A 104 -11.04 -9.36 1.74
N ASP A 105 -10.09 -8.79 1.03
CA ASP A 105 -10.34 -7.89 -0.11
C ASP A 105 -10.82 -8.65 -1.38
N PRO A 106 -12.00 -8.32 -1.94
CA PRO A 106 -12.46 -8.90 -3.20
C PRO A 106 -11.76 -8.32 -4.45
N SER A 107 -10.99 -7.23 -4.32
CA SER A 107 -10.46 -6.48 -5.46
C SER A 107 -9.53 -7.32 -6.35
N GLY A 108 -9.89 -7.43 -7.64
CA GLY A 108 -9.09 -8.15 -8.63
C GLY A 108 -9.02 -9.67 -8.41
N ARG A 109 -10.07 -10.25 -7.83
CA ARG A 109 -10.26 -11.71 -7.65
C ARG A 109 -11.58 -12.17 -8.28
N LYS A 110 -11.61 -13.44 -8.69
CA LYS A 110 -12.79 -14.09 -9.28
C LYS A 110 -13.51 -15.05 -8.32
N THR A 111 -12.85 -15.49 -7.26
CA THR A 111 -13.36 -16.46 -6.28
C THR A 111 -13.26 -15.89 -4.87
N GLU A 112 -14.14 -16.36 -3.98
CA GLU A 112 -14.08 -16.00 -2.56
C GLU A 112 -12.76 -16.46 -1.94
N ARG A 113 -12.35 -15.78 -0.87
CA ARG A 113 -11.12 -16.10 -0.16
C ARG A 113 -11.42 -17.07 0.98
N ASN A 114 -10.59 -18.11 1.09
CA ASN A 114 -10.62 -18.99 2.26
C ASN A 114 -10.28 -18.19 3.52
N GLN A 115 -11.10 -18.31 4.55
CA GLN A 115 -10.82 -17.73 5.86
C GLN A 115 -9.54 -18.35 6.44
N LEU A 116 -8.62 -17.49 6.86
CA LEU A 116 -7.42 -17.91 7.57
C LEU A 116 -7.77 -18.17 9.04
N GLY A 117 -7.24 -19.23 9.62
CA GLY A 117 -7.32 -19.43 11.07
C GLY A 117 -6.55 -18.32 11.80
N GLU A 118 -7.02 -17.94 13.00
CA GLU A 118 -6.45 -16.83 13.78
C GLU A 118 -4.94 -16.99 14.03
N SER A 119 -4.48 -18.21 14.32
CA SER A 119 -3.05 -18.49 14.54
C SER A 119 -2.19 -18.27 13.30
N VAL A 120 -2.72 -18.60 12.12
CA VAL A 120 -2.04 -18.37 10.83
C VAL A 120 -2.02 -16.88 10.51
N LEU A 121 -3.12 -16.19 10.78
CA LEU A 121 -3.22 -14.75 10.59
C LEU A 121 -2.19 -14.02 11.47
N ASP A 122 -2.08 -14.36 12.75
CA ASP A 122 -1.11 -13.74 13.67
C ASP A 122 0.34 -14.02 13.23
N ALA A 123 0.64 -15.26 12.83
CA ALA A 123 1.96 -15.59 12.30
C ALA A 123 2.31 -14.77 11.05
N ASN A 124 1.35 -14.61 10.12
CA ASN A 124 1.51 -13.80 8.92
C ASN A 124 1.68 -12.31 9.23
N LEU A 125 0.89 -11.77 10.16
CA LEU A 125 1.00 -10.38 10.62
C LEU A 125 2.41 -10.09 11.12
N GLN A 126 2.90 -10.92 12.06
CA GLN A 126 4.24 -10.76 12.61
C GLN A 126 5.33 -10.92 11.54
N ALA A 127 5.16 -11.84 10.58
CA ALA A 127 6.10 -12.02 9.49
C ALA A 127 6.17 -10.77 8.60
N ILE A 128 5.02 -10.22 8.20
CA ILE A 128 4.94 -9.00 7.40
C ILE A 128 5.55 -7.80 8.13
N GLU A 129 5.25 -7.62 9.42
CA GLU A 129 5.86 -6.56 10.20
C GLU A 129 7.39 -6.65 10.23
N ARG A 130 7.93 -7.86 10.47
CA ARG A 130 9.38 -8.09 10.44
C ARG A 130 9.98 -7.78 9.06
N GLN A 131 9.31 -8.18 7.98
CA GLN A 131 9.77 -7.91 6.62
C GLN A 131 9.77 -6.42 6.31
N LEU A 132 8.71 -5.69 6.66
CA LEU A 132 8.63 -4.24 6.48
C LEU A 132 9.76 -3.52 7.24
N ARG A 133 9.99 -3.88 8.51
CA ARG A 133 11.09 -3.33 9.30
C ARG A 133 12.46 -3.62 8.67
N LYS A 134 12.68 -4.87 8.20
CA LYS A 134 13.93 -5.28 7.54
C LYS A 134 14.17 -4.49 6.26
N VAL A 135 13.13 -4.30 5.42
CA VAL A 135 13.26 -3.53 4.17
C VAL A 135 13.59 -2.06 4.43
N PHE A 136 12.90 -1.41 5.36
CA PHE A 136 13.16 0.00 5.68
C PHE A 136 14.52 0.20 6.35
N LYS A 137 14.95 -0.73 7.21
CA LYS A 137 16.30 -0.73 7.78
C LYS A 137 17.37 -0.89 6.69
N ASN A 138 17.21 -1.87 5.81
CA ASN A 138 18.14 -2.07 4.68
C ASN A 138 18.20 -0.85 3.76
N HIS A 139 17.08 -0.17 3.56
CA HIS A 139 17.03 1.06 2.79
C HIS A 139 17.86 2.17 3.45
N GLU A 140 17.75 2.35 4.77
CA GLU A 140 18.57 3.29 5.52
C GLU A 140 20.06 2.91 5.50
N ASP A 141 20.39 1.65 5.75
CA ASP A 141 21.77 1.18 5.83
C ASP A 141 22.49 1.18 4.46
N CYS A 142 21.80 0.78 3.39
CA CYS A 142 22.42 0.55 2.09
C CYS A 142 22.24 1.70 1.08
N LEU A 143 21.12 2.43 1.15
CA LEU A 143 20.73 3.40 0.11
C LEU A 143 20.76 4.86 0.58
N TRP A 144 20.84 5.12 1.88
CA TRP A 144 20.85 6.48 2.44
C TRP A 144 22.27 6.97 2.79
N ASP A 145 22.65 8.17 2.34
CA ASP A 145 23.91 8.79 2.75
C ASP A 145 23.76 9.69 3.97
N THR A 146 23.93 9.13 5.17
CA THR A 146 23.90 9.90 6.42
C THR A 146 24.97 11.00 6.48
N ARG A 147 26.05 10.90 5.70
CA ARG A 147 27.13 11.91 5.65
C ARG A 147 26.78 13.15 4.83
N LYS A 148 25.86 13.04 3.87
CA LYS A 148 25.47 14.15 2.98
C LYS A 148 24.11 14.76 3.32
N ASN A 149 23.27 14.04 4.06
CA ASN A 149 21.95 14.50 4.43
C ASN A 149 21.95 15.00 5.89
N ARG A 150 21.56 16.26 6.09
CA ARG A 150 21.55 16.90 7.42
C ARG A 150 20.45 16.41 8.36
N SER A 151 19.38 15.82 7.80
CA SER A 151 18.23 15.31 8.56
C SER A 151 18.11 13.80 8.41
N PRO A 152 17.81 13.05 9.49
CA PRO A 152 17.54 11.62 9.40
C PRO A 152 16.25 11.35 8.62
N LEU A 153 16.11 10.13 8.09
CA LEU A 153 14.86 9.69 7.47
C LEU A 153 13.75 9.64 8.52
N ALA A 154 12.52 9.98 8.13
CA ALA A 154 11.38 9.76 9.01
C ALA A 154 11.22 8.26 9.29
N PRO A 155 11.04 7.84 10.56
CA PRO A 155 10.90 6.42 10.87
C PRO A 155 9.62 5.85 10.25
N LEU A 156 9.66 4.58 9.85
CA LEU A 156 8.47 3.85 9.46
C LEU A 156 7.56 3.69 10.67
N THR A 157 6.32 4.16 10.56
CA THR A 157 5.28 3.84 11.55
C THR A 157 4.53 2.62 11.06
N ILE A 158 4.50 1.56 11.87
CA ILE A 158 3.70 0.36 11.60
C ILE A 158 2.53 0.38 12.58
N VAL A 159 1.31 0.20 12.08
CA VAL A 159 0.07 0.18 12.87
C VAL A 159 -0.77 -1.03 12.48
N ASN A 160 -1.51 -1.59 13.42
CA ASN A 160 -2.42 -2.71 13.18
C ASN A 160 -3.88 -2.24 13.34
N ASN A 161 -4.71 -2.44 12.31
CA ASN A 161 -6.11 -1.99 12.39
C ASN A 161 -6.97 -2.75 13.40
N ALA A 162 -6.56 -3.95 13.81
CA ALA A 162 -7.21 -4.68 14.89
C ALA A 162 -7.30 -3.86 16.19
N GLU A 163 -6.37 -2.93 16.44
CA GLU A 163 -6.34 -2.10 17.65
C GLU A 163 -7.59 -1.24 17.83
N TRP A 164 -8.09 -0.61 16.77
CA TRP A 164 -9.29 0.23 16.86
C TRP A 164 -10.58 -0.54 16.66
N TYR A 165 -10.53 -1.69 15.99
CA TYR A 165 -11.70 -2.56 15.87
C TYR A 165 -12.00 -3.36 17.14
N ALA A 166 -10.99 -3.67 17.95
CA ALA A 166 -11.16 -4.44 19.20
C ALA A 166 -12.17 -3.82 20.17
N ASN A 167 -12.29 -2.48 20.18
CA ASN A 167 -13.21 -1.75 21.08
C ASN A 167 -14.34 -1.04 20.31
N LEU A 168 -14.55 -1.37 19.05
CA LEU A 168 -15.55 -0.71 18.23
C LEU A 168 -16.95 -1.27 18.51
N ASN A 169 -17.86 -0.42 18.98
CA ASN A 169 -19.27 -0.78 19.05
C ASN A 169 -19.88 -0.77 17.64
N LEU A 170 -20.41 -1.92 17.20
CA LEU A 170 -20.97 -2.08 15.86
C LEU A 170 -22.18 -1.17 15.61
N ILE A 171 -23.06 -1.01 16.60
CA ILE A 171 -24.25 -0.15 16.48
C ILE A 171 -23.82 1.31 16.32
N ASP A 172 -22.87 1.76 17.13
CA ASP A 172 -22.33 3.12 17.02
C ASP A 172 -21.62 3.32 15.68
N PHE A 173 -20.89 2.31 15.19
CA PHE A 173 -20.23 2.38 13.89
C PHE A 173 -21.25 2.51 12.76
N VAL A 174 -22.28 1.66 12.72
CA VAL A 174 -23.31 1.71 11.68
C VAL A 174 -24.11 3.01 11.75
N ALA A 175 -24.48 3.46 12.95
CA ALA A 175 -25.23 4.70 13.13
C ALA A 175 -24.44 5.94 12.69
N ASN A 176 -23.16 6.03 13.08
CA ASN A 176 -22.35 7.21 12.84
C ASN A 176 -21.68 7.18 11.46
N MET A 177 -21.09 6.06 11.06
CA MET A 177 -20.32 5.94 9.81
C MET A 177 -21.18 5.40 8.66
N GLY A 178 -22.06 4.42 8.93
CA GLY A 178 -22.88 3.74 7.91
C GLY A 178 -23.69 4.71 7.03
N ARG A 179 -24.23 5.79 7.61
CA ARG A 179 -24.98 6.83 6.88
C ARG A 179 -24.17 7.58 5.81
N HIS A 180 -22.85 7.54 5.89
CA HIS A 180 -21.95 8.19 4.95
C HIS A 180 -21.58 7.30 3.77
N PHE A 181 -22.01 6.03 3.74
CA PHE A 181 -21.79 5.13 2.61
C PHE A 181 -23.06 5.07 1.75
N ARG A 182 -22.91 5.28 0.43
CA ARG A 182 -24.04 5.16 -0.51
C ARG A 182 -23.91 3.86 -1.28
N MET A 183 -24.92 3.00 -1.12
CA MET A 183 -24.97 1.69 -1.78
C MET A 183 -24.79 1.81 -3.30
N GLY A 184 -25.47 2.77 -3.95
CA GLY A 184 -25.34 2.95 -5.40
C GLY A 184 -23.89 3.18 -5.85
N SER A 185 -23.14 4.04 -5.14
CA SER A 185 -21.74 4.35 -5.46
C SER A 185 -20.80 3.18 -5.18
N MET A 186 -21.07 2.42 -4.12
CA MET A 186 -20.26 1.24 -3.76
C MET A 186 -20.49 0.08 -4.73
N LEU A 187 -21.75 -0.15 -5.13
CA LEU A 187 -22.13 -1.20 -6.08
C LEU A 187 -21.68 -0.88 -7.51
N SER A 188 -21.52 0.39 -7.86
CA SER A 188 -21.06 0.81 -9.19
C SER A 188 -19.54 0.71 -9.39
N ARG A 189 -18.77 0.29 -8.37
CA ARG A 189 -17.32 0.10 -8.51
C ARG A 189 -17.04 -1.11 -9.38
N SER A 190 -16.11 -1.00 -10.32
CA SER A 190 -15.77 -2.09 -11.25
C SER A 190 -15.33 -3.37 -10.53
N SER A 191 -14.56 -3.26 -9.43
CA SER A 191 -14.17 -4.40 -8.61
C SER A 191 -15.36 -5.11 -7.96
N VAL A 192 -16.38 -4.35 -7.56
CA VAL A 192 -17.60 -4.88 -6.93
C VAL A 192 -18.51 -5.50 -7.97
N GLN A 193 -18.74 -4.82 -9.10
CA GLN A 193 -19.55 -5.34 -10.21
C GLN A 193 -18.99 -6.66 -10.74
N SER A 194 -17.69 -6.70 -11.04
CA SER A 194 -17.05 -7.91 -11.56
C SER A 194 -17.15 -9.11 -10.62
N ARG A 195 -17.17 -8.88 -9.30
CA ARG A 195 -17.31 -9.96 -8.31
C ARG A 195 -18.78 -10.35 -8.11
N LEU A 196 -19.71 -9.39 -8.13
CA LEU A 196 -21.15 -9.67 -8.12
C LEU A 196 -21.60 -10.51 -9.33
N GLU A 197 -21.00 -10.29 -10.50
CA GLU A 197 -21.28 -11.03 -11.74
C GLU A 197 -20.59 -12.40 -11.82
N SER A 198 -19.71 -12.74 -10.85
CA SER A 198 -19.05 -14.04 -10.80
C SER A 198 -20.01 -15.15 -10.35
N GLU A 199 -19.68 -16.41 -10.66
CA GLU A 199 -20.55 -17.57 -10.35
C GLU A 199 -20.92 -17.67 -8.87
N ASP A 200 -19.97 -17.36 -7.97
CA ASP A 200 -20.19 -17.39 -6.52
C ASP A 200 -20.81 -16.09 -5.96
N GLY A 201 -21.00 -15.07 -6.79
CA GLY A 201 -21.47 -13.74 -6.37
C GLY A 201 -20.50 -13.02 -5.43
N MET A 202 -21.00 -12.15 -4.55
CA MET A 202 -20.19 -11.46 -3.53
C MET A 202 -20.86 -11.62 -2.16
N SER A 203 -20.10 -12.01 -1.15
CA SER A 203 -20.63 -12.10 0.22
C SER A 203 -20.74 -10.73 0.89
N PHE A 204 -21.62 -10.60 1.89
CA PHE A 204 -21.72 -9.36 2.67
C PHE A 204 -20.37 -9.00 3.33
N THR A 205 -19.63 -10.01 3.78
CA THR A 205 -18.28 -9.88 4.34
C THR A 205 -17.36 -9.17 3.34
N GLU A 206 -17.21 -9.71 2.12
CA GLU A 206 -16.40 -9.10 1.06
C GLU A 206 -16.87 -7.67 0.72
N PHE A 207 -18.19 -7.46 0.62
CA PHE A 207 -18.74 -6.14 0.31
C PHE A 207 -18.38 -5.09 1.36
N THR A 208 -18.39 -5.46 2.65
CA THR A 208 -18.06 -4.55 3.74
C THR A 208 -16.57 -4.20 3.82
N TYR A 209 -15.67 -4.94 3.18
CA TYR A 209 -14.23 -4.69 3.22
C TYR A 209 -13.86 -3.23 2.91
N GLN A 210 -14.45 -2.65 1.86
CA GLN A 210 -14.21 -1.25 1.47
C GLN A 210 -14.61 -0.24 2.55
N ILE A 211 -15.59 -0.57 3.40
CA ILE A 211 -16.04 0.27 4.52
C ILE A 211 -14.98 0.27 5.62
N PHE A 212 -14.42 -0.90 5.93
CA PHE A 212 -13.35 -1.03 6.93
C PHE A 212 -12.09 -0.28 6.48
N GLN A 213 -11.63 -0.51 5.24
CA GLN A 213 -10.48 0.23 4.69
C GLN A 213 -10.71 1.75 4.64
N ALA A 214 -11.94 2.21 4.35
CA ALA A 214 -12.28 3.63 4.41
C ALA A 214 -12.18 4.20 5.83
N TYR A 215 -12.69 3.45 6.81
CA TYR A 215 -12.63 3.84 8.22
C TYR A 215 -11.19 3.85 8.76
N ASP A 216 -10.35 2.90 8.34
CA ASP A 216 -8.92 2.89 8.63
C ASP A 216 -8.27 4.20 8.20
N TRP A 217 -8.56 4.68 6.98
CA TRP A 217 -8.04 5.97 6.52
C TRP A 217 -8.53 7.12 7.40
N LEU A 218 -9.82 7.16 7.75
CA LEU A 218 -10.36 8.19 8.64
C LEU A 218 -9.68 8.17 10.02
N HIS A 219 -9.39 6.98 10.57
CA HIS A 219 -8.67 6.83 11.82
C HIS A 219 -7.25 7.40 11.70
N LEU A 220 -6.49 7.02 10.68
CA LEU A 220 -5.13 7.52 10.43
C LEU A 220 -5.10 9.01 10.13
N LEU A 221 -6.14 9.53 9.47
CA LEU A 221 -6.31 10.94 9.23
C LEU A 221 -6.39 11.71 10.55
N ARG A 222 -7.25 11.25 11.48
CA ARG A 222 -7.45 11.87 12.79
C ARG A 222 -6.23 11.73 13.71
N LYS A 223 -5.62 10.54 13.77
CA LYS A 223 -4.52 10.23 14.69
C LYS A 223 -3.15 10.70 14.21
N HIS A 224 -2.89 10.60 12.91
CA HIS A 224 -1.56 10.84 12.31
C HIS A 224 -1.53 11.95 11.26
N ASN A 225 -2.63 12.67 11.07
CA ASN A 225 -2.76 13.66 10.01
C ASN A 225 -2.48 13.05 8.61
N CYS A 226 -2.87 11.79 8.41
CA CYS A 226 -2.58 11.05 7.18
C CYS A 226 -3.51 11.43 6.02
N CYS A 227 -3.06 12.40 5.22
CA CYS A 227 -3.84 12.92 4.09
C CYS A 227 -3.71 12.07 2.82
N PHE A 228 -2.83 11.06 2.78
CA PHE A 228 -2.53 10.32 1.55
C PHE A 228 -2.64 8.81 1.75
N GLN A 229 -3.39 8.14 0.88
CA GLN A 229 -3.41 6.68 0.75
C GLN A 229 -2.72 6.26 -0.53
N MET A 230 -1.83 5.26 -0.43
CA MET A 230 -1.18 4.63 -1.57
C MET A 230 -1.64 3.17 -1.70
N GLY A 231 -1.92 2.74 -2.93
CA GLY A 231 -2.29 1.35 -3.24
C GLY A 231 -1.97 0.96 -4.68
N GLY A 232 -2.17 -0.31 -5.02
CA GLY A 232 -2.18 -0.76 -6.43
C GLY A 232 -3.39 -0.20 -7.18
N SER A 233 -3.36 -0.19 -8.51
CA SER A 233 -4.50 0.31 -9.29
C SER A 233 -5.76 -0.55 -9.21
N ASP A 234 -5.65 -1.80 -8.75
CA ASP A 234 -6.80 -2.63 -8.37
C ASP A 234 -7.50 -2.16 -7.09
N GLN A 235 -6.84 -1.33 -6.27
CA GLN A 235 -7.40 -0.74 -5.06
C GLN A 235 -8.16 0.57 -5.30
N MET A 236 -8.28 1.02 -6.55
CA MET A 236 -8.89 2.32 -6.86
C MET A 236 -10.29 2.47 -6.25
N GLY A 237 -11.13 1.43 -6.34
CA GLY A 237 -12.48 1.45 -5.75
C GLY A 237 -12.46 1.69 -4.24
N ASN A 238 -11.56 1.01 -3.51
CA ASN A 238 -11.41 1.15 -2.06
C ASN A 238 -10.86 2.54 -1.67
N LEU A 239 -9.89 3.07 -2.43
CA LEU A 239 -9.36 4.43 -2.22
C LEU A 239 -10.46 5.48 -2.43
N MET A 240 -11.30 5.34 -3.45
CA MET A 240 -12.41 6.25 -3.69
C MET A 240 -13.43 6.22 -2.56
N THR A 241 -13.78 5.03 -2.06
CA THR A 241 -14.69 4.88 -0.91
C THR A 241 -14.12 5.53 0.35
N GLY A 242 -12.82 5.41 0.60
CA GLY A 242 -12.13 6.12 1.68
C GLY A 242 -12.18 7.63 1.56
N HIS A 243 -11.86 8.16 0.37
CA HIS A 243 -11.96 9.60 0.12
C HIS A 243 -13.39 10.09 0.30
N GLU A 244 -14.40 9.41 -0.25
CA GLU A 244 -15.80 9.82 -0.13
C GLU A 244 -16.28 9.87 1.33
N LEU A 245 -15.89 8.89 2.14
CA LEU A 245 -16.17 8.88 3.58
C LEU A 245 -15.56 10.13 4.23
N ILE A 246 -14.26 10.34 4.04
CA ILE A 246 -13.53 11.44 4.67
C ILE A 246 -14.10 12.79 4.25
N SER A 247 -14.38 13.02 2.96
CA SER A 247 -14.97 14.28 2.49
C SER A 247 -16.33 14.58 3.12
N ARG A 248 -17.08 13.56 3.52
CA ARG A 248 -18.40 13.72 4.16
C ARG A 248 -18.28 13.98 5.66
N VAL A 249 -17.32 13.34 6.31
CA VAL A 249 -17.12 13.39 7.77
C VAL A 249 -16.23 14.57 8.18
N GLU A 250 -15.12 14.77 7.48
CA GLU A 250 -14.08 15.75 7.76
C GLU A 250 -14.03 16.82 6.66
N ARG A 251 -15.11 17.60 6.51
CA ARG A 251 -15.31 18.54 5.38
C ARG A 251 -14.20 19.57 5.17
N ASN A 252 -13.43 19.86 6.21
CA ASN A 252 -12.33 20.84 6.18
C ASN A 252 -10.97 20.20 5.87
N ARG A 253 -10.94 18.90 5.57
CA ARG A 253 -9.72 18.14 5.33
C ARG A 253 -9.71 17.59 3.91
N GLU A 254 -8.67 17.95 3.17
CA GLU A 254 -8.40 17.36 1.86
C GLU A 254 -7.55 16.10 2.02
N VAL A 255 -7.94 15.05 1.29
CA VAL A 255 -7.22 13.77 1.24
C VAL A 255 -7.08 13.28 -0.18
N PHE A 256 -6.04 12.51 -0.43
CA PHE A 256 -5.58 12.16 -1.77
C PHE A 256 -5.25 10.68 -1.88
N GLY A 257 -5.75 10.04 -2.94
CA GLY A 257 -5.42 8.67 -3.30
C GLY A 257 -4.31 8.65 -4.34
N MET A 258 -3.35 7.74 -4.21
CA MET A 258 -2.29 7.50 -5.20
C MET A 258 -2.28 6.02 -5.55
N THR A 259 -2.38 5.72 -6.84
CA THR A 259 -2.32 4.35 -7.35
C THR A 259 -1.03 4.08 -8.10
N LEU A 260 -0.49 2.88 -7.90
CA LEU A 260 0.68 2.37 -8.59
C LEU A 260 0.24 1.40 -9.69
N PRO A 261 0.98 1.33 -10.81
CA PRO A 261 0.69 0.39 -11.87
C PRO A 261 0.79 -1.05 -11.37
N ILE A 262 -0.09 -1.91 -11.89
CA ILE A 262 0.04 -3.35 -11.70
C ILE A 262 1.12 -3.84 -12.66
N VAL A 263 2.10 -4.58 -12.16
CA VAL A 263 3.07 -5.28 -13.02
C VAL A 263 2.39 -6.52 -13.58
N THR A 264 2.25 -6.59 -14.89
CA THR A 264 1.74 -7.76 -15.61
C THR A 264 2.88 -8.42 -16.39
N ASN A 265 2.80 -9.75 -16.58
CA ASN A 265 3.66 -10.44 -17.55
C ASN A 265 3.18 -10.16 -18.99
N GLU A 266 3.92 -10.64 -20.00
CA GLU A 266 3.57 -10.47 -21.43
C GLU A 266 2.22 -11.14 -21.78
N GLU A 267 1.76 -12.09 -20.97
CA GLU A 267 0.47 -12.79 -21.12
C GLU A 267 -0.70 -12.06 -20.43
N GLY A 268 -0.44 -10.96 -19.71
CA GLY A 268 -1.45 -10.15 -19.01
C GLY A 268 -1.77 -10.59 -17.58
N ASP A 269 -1.13 -11.64 -17.07
CA ASP A 269 -1.26 -12.08 -15.68
C ASP A 269 -0.50 -11.17 -14.73
N LYS A 270 -1.09 -10.92 -13.55
CA LYS A 270 -0.45 -10.14 -12.47
C LYS A 270 0.84 -10.83 -12.02
N PHE A 271 1.96 -10.13 -12.13
CA PHE A 271 3.28 -10.61 -11.74
C PHE A 271 3.32 -10.86 -10.22
N GLY A 272 3.52 -12.13 -9.83
CA GLY A 272 3.52 -12.57 -8.43
C GLY A 272 2.33 -13.45 -8.02
N LYS A 273 1.32 -13.65 -8.88
CA LYS A 273 0.31 -14.71 -8.69
C LYS A 273 0.69 -16.05 -9.35
N SER A 274 1.73 -16.07 -10.17
CA SER A 274 2.34 -17.30 -10.69
C SER A 274 3.00 -18.05 -9.52
N ALA A 275 2.62 -19.30 -9.32
CA ALA A 275 3.16 -20.18 -8.27
C ALA A 275 4.71 -20.25 -8.36
N GLY A 276 5.43 -19.47 -7.52
CA GLY A 276 6.90 -19.54 -7.46
C GLY A 276 7.65 -18.27 -7.05
N ASN A 277 7.06 -17.07 -7.14
CA ASN A 277 7.79 -15.79 -6.91
C ASN A 277 7.55 -15.15 -5.53
N ALA A 278 7.25 -15.96 -4.50
CA ALA A 278 7.18 -15.48 -3.12
C ALA A 278 8.59 -15.10 -2.61
N TRP A 279 8.71 -13.95 -1.95
CA TRP A 279 9.98 -13.54 -1.34
C TRP A 279 10.33 -14.55 -0.23
N ARG A 280 11.37 -15.36 -0.41
CA ARG A 280 11.78 -16.31 0.63
C ARG A 280 12.34 -15.54 1.83
N SER A 281 11.69 -15.69 2.98
CA SER A 281 12.26 -15.31 4.27
C SER A 281 13.42 -16.25 4.57
N SER A 282 14.64 -15.77 4.33
CA SER A 282 15.87 -16.32 4.90
C SER A 282 16.56 -15.27 5.75
#